data_AF-A0A0M0JK09-F1
#
_entry.id   AF-A0A0M0JK09-F1
#
_cell.length_a   1.000
_cell.length_b   1.000
_cell.length_c   1.000
_cell.angle_alpha   90.00
_cell.angle_beta   90.00
_cell.angle_gamma   90.00
#
_symmetry.space_group_name_H-M   'P 1'
#
loop_
_entity.id
_entity.type
_entity.pdbx_description
1 polymer ?
#
loop_
_entity_poly.entity_id
_entity_poly.type
_entity_poly.pdbx_seq_one_letter_code
_entity_poly.pdbx_strand_id
1 'polypeptide(L)'
;MALALPARCDPNLLSVALRGSCPSSHWKDAIAPLLVGGMAQSMSFLNAGANKGFAVAEFLARFHRQDCGPNGCMLAWYNNITDIKKNTMLACGYCNDCRSGMPRSQHRVPVRIHAFELLAGNQKLLQLLFQRLHVPGEVHAVALSNSTGTLWAPLITRTGQENVAASTEPLKQHLSIPTTSIDAYASRAGLQQLDWVTLDAEGWDGLIIRGGAHMLRNRRIGILEFEYSAKSWVSREPVRAQAMIAMVRELLSWLTEVGYTCFWQSGRRPKAPSPAATTSTPSTTLRHPNLGRAIPMAVAQQEGRLVHVRDVLACNWTFATRHAGAFGNAVCAHAPPIVAALQALAAR
;
A
#
# COMPACT_ATOMS: atom_id res chain seq x y z
N MET A 1 -5.96 -21.75 -41.00
CA MET A 1 -6.00 -20.40 -40.39
C MET A 1 -5.07 -20.40 -39.19
N ALA A 2 -3.91 -19.76 -39.31
CA ALA A 2 -2.97 -19.63 -38.21
C ALA A 2 -3.53 -18.63 -37.18
N LEU A 3 -3.70 -19.07 -35.94
CA LEU A 3 -3.98 -18.19 -34.80
C LEU A 3 -2.81 -17.21 -34.67
N ALA A 4 -3.07 -15.93 -34.90
CA ALA A 4 -2.10 -14.88 -34.64
C ALA A 4 -1.68 -14.94 -33.17
N LEU A 5 -0.37 -15.08 -32.93
CA LEU A 5 0.22 -14.89 -31.60
C LEU A 5 -0.15 -13.49 -31.11
N PRO A 6 -0.60 -13.31 -29.85
CA PRO A 6 -0.97 -12.00 -29.35
C PRO A 6 0.22 -11.03 -29.44
N ALA A 7 -0.11 -9.76 -29.68
CA ALA A 7 0.82 -8.66 -29.85
C ALA A 7 1.91 -8.66 -28.77
N ARG A 8 3.14 -8.36 -29.19
CA ARG A 8 4.35 -8.33 -28.36
C ARG A 8 4.05 -7.67 -27.01
N CYS A 9 4.32 -8.40 -25.93
CA CYS A 9 4.35 -7.86 -24.59
C CYS A 9 5.24 -6.62 -24.52
N ASP A 10 4.66 -5.47 -24.15
CA ASP A 10 5.45 -4.29 -23.82
C ASP A 10 6.20 -4.57 -22.51
N PRO A 11 7.53 -4.72 -22.53
CA PRO A 11 8.32 -5.00 -21.33
C PRO A 11 8.20 -3.91 -20.28
N ASN A 12 7.84 -2.68 -20.69
CA ASN A 12 7.64 -1.56 -19.77
C ASN A 12 6.38 -1.76 -18.91
N LEU A 13 5.31 -2.30 -19.48
CA LEU A 13 4.06 -2.59 -18.74
C LEU A 13 4.29 -3.66 -17.67
N LEU A 14 5.03 -4.72 -18.05
CA LEU A 14 5.38 -5.77 -17.12
C LEU A 14 6.32 -5.30 -16.00
N SER A 15 7.17 -4.31 -16.27
CA SER A 15 8.05 -3.72 -15.25
C SER A 15 7.29 -2.99 -14.14
N VAL A 16 6.14 -2.38 -14.45
CA VAL A 16 5.27 -1.71 -13.46
C VAL A 16 4.71 -2.75 -12.48
N ALA A 17 4.22 -3.88 -12.99
CA ALA A 17 3.76 -4.99 -12.16
C ALA A 17 4.90 -5.56 -11.31
N LEU A 18 6.05 -5.91 -11.92
CA LEU A 18 7.10 -6.66 -11.22
C LEU A 18 8.00 -5.85 -10.29
N ARG A 19 8.04 -4.52 -10.41
CA ARG A 19 8.99 -3.65 -9.70
C ARG A 19 8.33 -2.44 -9.03
N GLY A 20 6.99 -2.41 -8.99
CA GLY A 20 6.21 -1.37 -8.34
C GLY A 20 6.15 -1.58 -6.83
N SER A 21 7.29 -1.52 -6.14
CA SER A 21 7.38 -1.80 -4.69
C SER A 21 6.82 -0.68 -3.80
N CYS A 22 6.53 0.49 -4.37
CA CYS A 22 6.01 1.64 -3.63
C CYS A 22 4.81 2.21 -4.37
N PRO A 23 3.69 2.49 -3.69
CA PRO A 23 2.54 3.14 -4.30
C PRO A 23 2.85 4.52 -4.88
N SER A 24 2.06 4.93 -5.87
CA SER A 24 2.13 6.30 -6.41
C SER A 24 1.08 7.21 -5.76
N SER A 25 1.46 8.45 -5.41
CA SER A 25 0.47 9.48 -5.01
C SER A 25 -0.40 9.96 -6.18
N HIS A 26 0.01 9.77 -7.43
CA HIS A 26 -0.64 10.44 -8.57
C HIS A 26 -2.07 9.96 -8.80
N TRP A 27 -2.32 8.65 -8.70
CA TRP A 27 -3.68 8.13 -8.83
C TRP A 27 -4.54 8.51 -7.63
N LYS A 28 -3.95 8.58 -6.44
CA LYS A 28 -4.61 9.03 -5.21
C LYS A 28 -5.10 10.47 -5.35
N ASP A 29 -4.28 11.35 -5.93
CA ASP A 29 -4.64 12.73 -6.26
C ASP A 29 -5.81 12.79 -7.26
N ALA A 30 -5.82 11.91 -8.27
CA ALA A 30 -6.86 11.91 -9.29
C ALA A 30 -8.23 11.43 -8.79
N ILE A 31 -8.26 10.48 -7.85
CA ILE A 31 -9.52 9.91 -7.35
C ILE A 31 -10.05 10.63 -6.10
N ALA A 32 -9.21 11.37 -5.37
CA ALA A 32 -9.60 12.02 -4.12
C ALA A 32 -10.83 12.94 -4.25
N PRO A 33 -10.98 13.78 -5.31
CA PRO A 33 -12.18 14.58 -5.50
C PRO A 33 -13.44 13.74 -5.72
N LEU A 34 -13.30 12.56 -6.34
CA LEU A 34 -14.42 11.66 -6.64
C LEU A 34 -14.89 10.90 -5.40
N LEU A 35 -13.97 10.56 -4.50
CA LEU A 35 -14.30 9.94 -3.21
C LEU A 35 -15.12 10.88 -2.33
N VAL A 36 -14.79 12.18 -2.33
CA VAL A 36 -15.47 13.18 -1.51
C VAL A 36 -16.76 13.68 -2.19
N GLY A 37 -16.74 13.89 -3.50
CA GLY A 37 -17.89 14.43 -4.25
C GLY A 37 -19.00 13.41 -4.55
N GLY A 38 -18.71 12.10 -4.45
CA GLY A 38 -19.62 11.05 -4.90
C GLY A 38 -20.61 10.52 -3.86
N MET A 39 -20.19 10.30 -2.60
CA MET A 39 -20.98 9.51 -1.64
C MET A 39 -20.70 9.77 -0.14
N ALA A 40 -19.62 10.46 0.24
CA ALA A 40 -19.13 10.42 1.63
C ALA A 40 -19.39 11.73 2.42
N GLN A 41 -20.36 11.71 3.34
CA GLN A 41 -20.42 12.70 4.44
C GLN A 41 -19.31 12.48 5.48
N SER A 42 -18.68 11.31 5.44
CA SER A 42 -17.53 10.89 6.24
C SER A 42 -16.79 9.79 5.50
N MET A 43 -15.48 9.66 5.70
CA MET A 43 -14.70 8.57 5.13
C MET A 43 -14.22 7.56 6.18
N SER A 44 -14.33 6.28 5.86
CA SER A 44 -13.72 5.19 6.63
C SER A 44 -12.49 4.64 5.92
N PHE A 45 -11.38 4.57 6.65
CA PHE A 45 -10.09 4.06 6.17
C PHE A 45 -9.63 2.87 6.99
N LEU A 46 -9.36 1.75 6.33
CA LEU A 46 -8.76 0.58 6.94
C LEU A 46 -7.34 0.38 6.40
N ASN A 47 -6.36 0.30 7.29
CA ASN A 47 -4.98 0.02 6.95
C ASN A 47 -4.53 -1.25 7.67
N ALA A 48 -4.35 -2.34 6.91
CA ALA A 48 -3.76 -3.58 7.39
C ALA A 48 -2.24 -3.55 7.19
N GLY A 49 -1.48 -3.87 8.23
CA GLY A 49 -0.02 -3.66 8.19
C GLY A 49 0.32 -2.19 8.30
N ALA A 50 -0.32 -1.48 9.23
CA ALA A 50 -0.15 -0.03 9.37
C ALA A 50 1.29 0.39 9.68
N ASN A 51 2.12 -0.51 10.21
CA ASN A 51 3.56 -0.35 10.34
C ASN A 51 3.89 0.94 11.12
N LYS A 52 4.56 1.92 10.52
CA LYS A 52 4.87 3.23 11.13
C LYS A 52 3.79 4.28 10.91
N GLY A 53 2.74 3.95 10.16
CA GLY A 53 1.57 4.80 9.93
C GLY A 53 1.72 5.80 8.79
N PHE A 54 2.63 5.61 7.83
CA PHE A 54 2.75 6.55 6.70
C PHE A 54 1.54 6.53 5.77
N ALA A 55 0.90 5.38 5.55
CA ALA A 55 -0.37 5.34 4.81
C ALA A 55 -1.48 6.08 5.57
N VAL A 56 -1.51 6.00 6.90
CA VAL A 56 -2.40 6.81 7.76
C VAL A 56 -2.09 8.31 7.63
N ALA A 57 -0.82 8.71 7.71
CA ALA A 57 -0.41 10.10 7.55
C ALA A 57 -0.78 10.65 6.17
N GLU A 58 -0.59 9.85 5.12
CA GLU A 58 -0.93 10.19 3.74
C GLU A 58 -2.43 10.35 3.53
N PHE A 59 -3.22 9.42 4.06
CA PHE A 59 -4.68 9.53 4.07
C PHE A 59 -5.15 10.77 4.83
N LEU A 60 -4.59 11.03 6.01
CA LEU A 60 -4.92 12.22 6.81
C LEU A 60 -4.55 13.51 6.09
N ALA A 61 -3.37 13.60 5.47
CA ALA A 61 -2.97 14.77 4.69
C ALA A 61 -3.90 15.04 3.50
N ARG A 62 -4.57 14.00 2.99
CA ARG A 62 -5.44 14.05 1.81
C ARG A 62 -6.90 14.34 2.15
N PHE A 63 -7.43 13.82 3.25
CA PHE A 63 -8.86 13.89 3.57
C PHE A 63 -9.19 14.54 4.92
N HIS A 64 -8.17 14.77 5.74
CA HIS A 64 -8.31 15.35 7.06
C HIS A 64 -7.48 16.64 7.20
N ARG A 65 -7.84 17.50 8.16
CA ARG A 65 -7.05 18.69 8.45
C ARG A 65 -5.95 18.31 9.43
N GLN A 66 -4.70 18.33 8.97
CA GLN A 66 -3.54 18.36 9.86
C GLN A 66 -2.76 19.66 9.66
N ASP A 67 -2.48 20.35 10.75
CA ASP A 67 -1.49 21.42 10.76
C ASP A 67 -0.10 20.78 10.80
N CYS A 68 0.45 20.54 9.61
CA CYS A 68 1.71 19.83 9.44
C CYS A 68 2.92 20.77 9.29
N GLY A 69 2.70 22.07 9.40
CA GLY A 69 3.72 23.08 9.11
C GLY A 69 4.17 23.12 7.64
N PRO A 70 5.15 23.98 7.31
CA PRO A 70 5.54 24.30 5.93
C PRO A 70 6.27 23.16 5.21
N ASN A 71 6.82 22.19 5.95
CA ASN A 71 7.62 21.10 5.38
C ASN A 71 6.78 19.85 5.05
N GLY A 72 5.47 19.88 5.28
CA GLY A 72 4.53 18.84 4.90
C GLY A 72 4.29 17.73 5.93
N CYS A 73 3.16 17.03 5.78
CA CYS A 73 2.66 16.06 6.74
C CYS A 73 3.54 14.82 6.92
N MET A 74 4.19 14.33 5.87
CA MET A 74 5.04 13.13 6.02
C MET A 74 6.30 13.42 6.84
N LEU A 75 6.91 14.59 6.66
CA LEU A 75 8.06 14.98 7.48
C LEU A 75 7.64 15.27 8.92
N ALA A 76 6.49 15.93 9.12
CA ALA A 76 5.93 16.14 10.45
C ALA A 76 5.66 14.80 11.18
N TRP A 77 5.08 13.82 10.49
CA TRP A 77 4.85 12.47 11.02
C TRP A 77 6.17 11.78 11.42
N TYR A 78 7.17 11.82 10.52
CA TYR A 78 8.51 11.31 10.78
C TYR A 78 9.18 11.96 12.01
N ASN A 79 9.05 13.28 12.16
CA ASN A 79 9.59 13.99 13.31
C ASN A 79 8.92 13.52 14.62
N ASN A 80 7.62 13.25 14.60
CA ASN A 80 6.93 12.67 15.77
C ASN A 80 7.40 11.24 16.06
N ILE A 81 7.62 10.41 15.03
CA ILE A 81 8.21 9.06 15.21
C ILE A 81 9.56 9.16 15.91
N THR A 82 10.45 10.02 15.41
CA THR A 82 11.82 10.15 15.92
C THR A 82 11.86 10.79 17.32
N ASP A 83 10.94 11.70 17.63
CA ASP A 83 10.79 12.27 18.97
C ASP A 83 10.31 11.21 19.98
N ILE A 84 9.27 10.44 19.63
CA ILE A 84 8.75 9.35 20.46
C ILE A 84 9.79 8.24 20.64
N LYS A 85 10.52 7.90 19.56
CA LYS A 85 11.47 6.79 19.54
C LYS A 85 12.66 7.08 18.61
N LYS A 86 13.72 7.64 19.21
CA LYS A 86 14.96 8.10 18.55
C LYS A 86 15.70 7.05 17.71
N ASN A 87 15.45 5.75 17.93
CA ASN A 87 16.11 4.63 17.23
C ASN A 87 15.11 3.71 16.52
N THR A 88 14.05 4.28 15.95
CA THR A 88 13.08 3.52 15.13
C THR A 88 13.77 3.00 13.86
N MET A 89 13.69 1.70 13.61
CA MET A 89 14.21 1.10 12.39
C MET A 89 13.48 1.62 11.17
N LEU A 90 14.22 1.90 10.10
CA LEU A 90 13.66 2.36 8.82
C LEU A 90 12.60 3.44 9.06
N ALA A 91 12.92 4.47 9.85
CA ALA A 91 11.92 5.44 10.31
C ALA A 91 11.17 6.17 9.18
N CYS A 92 11.70 6.18 7.95
CA CYS A 92 11.04 6.68 6.74
C CYS A 92 10.37 5.59 5.88
N GLY A 93 10.43 4.32 6.28
CA GLY A 93 9.99 3.16 5.50
C GLY A 93 10.91 2.84 4.31
N TYR A 94 10.72 1.65 3.72
CA TYR A 94 11.40 1.22 2.49
C TYR A 94 11.18 2.19 1.33
N CYS A 95 10.00 2.80 1.26
CA CYS A 95 9.60 3.74 0.22
C CYS A 95 10.10 5.17 0.45
N ASN A 96 10.78 5.45 1.58
CA ASN A 96 11.17 6.79 2.00
C ASN A 96 9.98 7.76 2.07
N ASP A 97 8.85 7.30 2.58
CA ASP A 97 7.58 8.05 2.62
C ASP A 97 7.68 9.38 3.34
N CYS A 98 8.59 9.50 4.32
CA CYS A 98 8.90 10.76 5.00
C CYS A 98 9.34 11.89 4.05
N ARG A 99 9.80 11.56 2.85
CA ARG A 99 10.25 12.49 1.80
C ARG A 99 9.15 12.83 0.80
N SER A 100 7.99 12.18 0.90
CA SER A 100 6.86 12.49 0.03
C SER A 100 6.37 13.88 0.35
N GLY A 101 6.18 14.69 -0.70
CA GLY A 101 5.60 16.02 -0.60
C GLY A 101 4.13 15.98 -0.18
N MET A 102 3.54 17.16 0.03
CA MET A 102 2.10 17.26 0.28
C MET A 102 1.29 16.69 -0.90
N PRO A 103 0.20 15.94 -0.62
CA PRO A 103 -0.82 15.63 -1.61
C PRO A 103 -1.24 16.88 -2.41
N ARG A 104 -1.41 16.75 -3.72
CA ARG A 104 -1.88 17.86 -4.57
C ARG A 104 -3.39 18.07 -4.39
N SER A 105 -4.14 16.99 -4.22
CA SER A 105 -5.57 17.02 -3.91
C SER A 105 -5.76 16.83 -2.41
N GLN A 106 -6.32 17.84 -1.76
CA GLN A 106 -6.59 17.86 -0.31
C GLN A 106 -8.04 18.25 -0.07
N HIS A 107 -8.71 17.50 0.79
CA HIS A 107 -10.10 17.67 1.15
C HIS A 107 -10.25 17.63 2.67
N ARG A 108 -11.37 18.15 3.17
CA ARG A 108 -11.69 18.14 4.59
C ARG A 108 -13.05 17.51 4.80
N VAL A 109 -13.02 16.25 5.21
CA VAL A 109 -14.19 15.50 5.60
C VAL A 109 -13.96 14.85 6.97
N PRO A 110 -15.02 14.56 7.74
CA PRO A 110 -14.90 13.66 8.88
C PRO A 110 -14.29 12.34 8.42
N VAL A 111 -13.30 11.83 9.15
CA VAL A 111 -12.70 10.54 8.85
C VAL A 111 -12.69 9.64 10.08
N ARG A 112 -12.73 8.33 9.86
CA ARG A 112 -12.50 7.31 10.87
C ARG A 112 -11.45 6.32 10.37
N ILE A 113 -10.40 6.13 11.16
CA ILE A 113 -9.25 5.28 10.78
C ILE A 113 -9.22 4.01 11.62
N HIS A 114 -8.98 2.88 10.95
CA HIS A 114 -8.86 1.56 11.54
C HIS A 114 -7.50 0.96 11.15
N ALA A 115 -6.50 1.16 12.00
CA ALA A 115 -5.12 0.73 11.74
C ALA A 115 -4.85 -0.62 12.43
N PHE A 116 -4.58 -1.67 11.65
CA PHE A 116 -4.24 -3.00 12.16
C PHE A 116 -2.74 -3.21 12.03
N GLU A 117 -2.08 -3.58 13.13
CA GLU A 117 -0.63 -3.77 13.16
C GLU A 117 -0.26 -5.03 13.92
N LEU A 118 0.64 -5.82 13.33
CA LEU A 118 1.07 -7.11 13.87
C LEU A 118 2.00 -6.96 15.07
N LEU A 119 2.99 -6.06 14.97
CA LEU A 119 4.10 -6.00 15.91
C LEU A 119 3.79 -5.08 17.08
N ALA A 120 3.91 -5.59 18.31
CA ALA A 120 3.62 -4.84 19.54
C ALA A 120 4.40 -3.50 19.62
N GLY A 121 5.65 -3.47 19.13
CA GLY A 121 6.46 -2.25 19.08
C GLY A 121 5.89 -1.19 18.14
N ASN A 122 5.34 -1.59 16.99
CA ASN A 122 4.69 -0.69 16.03
C ASN A 122 3.30 -0.28 16.52
N GLN A 123 2.52 -1.21 17.10
CA GLN A 123 1.24 -0.90 17.74
C GLN A 123 1.41 0.20 18.78
N LYS A 124 2.40 0.08 19.67
CA LYS A 124 2.65 1.09 20.71
C LYS A 124 3.06 2.44 20.12
N LEU A 125 3.91 2.43 19.08
CA LEU A 125 4.28 3.65 18.37
C LEU A 125 3.05 4.33 17.75
N LEU A 126 2.22 3.57 17.03
CA LEU A 126 0.99 4.07 16.40
C LEU A 126 0.02 4.61 17.44
N GLN A 127 -0.18 3.94 18.57
CA GLN A 127 -1.04 4.43 19.66
C GLN A 127 -0.57 5.78 20.20
N LEU A 128 0.75 5.94 20.41
CA LEU A 128 1.32 7.21 20.86
C LEU A 128 1.18 8.31 19.81
N LEU A 129 1.35 7.98 18.52
CA LEU A 129 1.13 8.92 17.41
C LEU A 129 -0.35 9.34 17.33
N PHE A 130 -1.27 8.38 17.42
CA PHE A 130 -2.71 8.64 17.37
C PHE A 130 -3.14 9.54 18.51
N GLN A 131 -2.66 9.28 19.72
CA GLN A 131 -2.92 10.12 20.89
C GLN A 131 -2.32 11.53 20.72
N ARG A 132 -1.03 11.62 20.35
CA ARG A 132 -0.31 12.90 20.25
C ARG A 132 -0.86 13.80 19.14
N LEU A 133 -1.25 13.21 18.01
CA LEU A 133 -1.72 13.92 16.83
C LEU A 133 -3.25 13.96 16.73
N HIS A 134 -3.96 13.48 17.76
CA HIS A 134 -5.41 13.42 17.82
C HIS A 134 -6.02 12.78 16.56
N VAL A 135 -5.43 11.67 16.11
CA VAL A 135 -5.91 10.95 14.93
C VAL A 135 -7.31 10.40 15.22
N PRO A 136 -8.33 10.71 14.39
CA PRO A 136 -9.69 10.22 14.59
C PRO A 136 -9.80 8.74 14.20
N GLY A 137 -9.32 7.84 15.04
CA GLY A 137 -9.30 6.41 14.75
C GLY A 137 -8.69 5.57 15.86
N GLU A 138 -8.53 4.28 15.56
CA GLU A 138 -8.08 3.27 16.49
C GLU A 138 -6.93 2.44 15.92
N VAL A 139 -6.07 1.98 16.82
CA VAL A 139 -4.99 1.03 16.53
C VAL A 139 -5.38 -0.32 17.12
N HIS A 140 -5.48 -1.33 16.27
CA HIS A 140 -5.90 -2.68 16.62
C HIS A 140 -4.70 -3.62 16.70
N ALA A 141 -4.49 -4.20 17.88
CA ALA A 141 -3.51 -5.26 18.13
C ALA A 141 -4.06 -6.64 17.70
N VAL A 142 -4.47 -6.74 16.43
CA VAL A 142 -5.14 -7.91 15.85
C VAL A 142 -4.60 -8.13 14.43
N ALA A 143 -4.26 -9.36 14.06
CA ALA A 143 -3.93 -9.68 12.68
C ALA A 143 -5.20 -9.79 11.82
N LEU A 144 -5.08 -9.42 10.55
CA LEU A 144 -6.14 -9.66 9.57
C LEU A 144 -5.84 -10.92 8.75
N SER A 145 -6.89 -11.68 8.44
CA SER A 145 -6.80 -12.90 7.61
C SER A 145 -8.16 -13.23 6.97
N ASN A 146 -8.29 -14.44 6.41
CA ASN A 146 -9.54 -14.96 5.86
C ASN A 146 -10.51 -15.52 6.92
N SER A 147 -10.09 -15.56 8.19
CA SER A 147 -10.86 -16.17 9.28
C SER A 147 -10.56 -15.48 10.61
N THR A 148 -11.43 -15.70 11.60
CA THR A 148 -11.21 -15.30 13.00
C THR A 148 -10.50 -16.42 13.75
N GLY A 149 -9.62 -16.08 14.69
CA GLY A 149 -8.94 -17.08 15.51
C GLY A 149 -7.65 -16.55 16.10
N THR A 150 -6.59 -17.34 15.99
CA THR A 150 -5.27 -17.01 16.53
C THR A 150 -4.20 -17.23 15.47
N LEU A 151 -3.28 -16.28 15.39
CA LEU A 151 -2.04 -16.39 14.64
C LEU A 151 -0.87 -16.08 15.57
N TRP A 152 0.35 -16.27 15.08
CA TRP A 152 1.57 -16.08 15.85
C TRP A 152 2.41 -14.97 15.26
N ALA A 153 2.70 -13.94 16.06
CA ALA A 153 3.54 -12.80 15.70
C ALA A 153 4.90 -12.88 16.38
N PRO A 154 6.01 -12.47 15.76
CA PRO A 154 7.31 -12.45 16.43
C PRO A 154 7.32 -11.57 17.69
N LEU A 155 7.80 -12.16 18.79
CA LEU A 155 7.89 -11.55 20.12
C LEU A 155 8.95 -10.44 20.17
N ILE A 156 10.13 -10.71 19.60
CA ILE A 156 11.28 -9.82 19.68
C ILE A 156 11.48 -9.17 18.32
N THR A 157 10.96 -7.95 18.18
CA THR A 157 11.17 -7.11 17.01
C THR A 157 11.61 -5.72 17.43
N ARG A 158 12.25 -5.00 16.52
CA ARG A 158 12.57 -3.58 16.73
C ARG A 158 11.40 -2.72 16.24
N THR A 159 11.06 -1.67 16.98
CA THR A 159 10.07 -0.68 16.51
C THR A 159 10.48 -0.13 15.14
N GLY A 160 9.52 -0.07 14.21
CA GLY A 160 9.69 0.35 12.83
C GLY A 160 10.06 -0.77 11.86
N GLN A 161 10.27 -1.99 12.35
CA GLN A 161 10.46 -3.16 11.49
C GLN A 161 9.18 -3.42 10.68
N GLU A 162 9.36 -3.68 9.39
CA GLU A 162 8.25 -3.82 8.44
C GLU A 162 8.21 -5.20 7.79
N ASN A 163 9.35 -5.82 7.52
CA ASN A 163 9.50 -7.07 6.79
C ASN A 163 9.14 -8.37 7.55
N VAL A 164 8.06 -8.37 8.33
CA VAL A 164 7.69 -9.48 9.23
C VAL A 164 6.22 -9.86 9.10
N ALA A 165 5.98 -11.13 8.78
CA ALA A 165 4.66 -11.72 8.66
C ALA A 165 4.24 -12.54 9.89
N ALA A 166 2.93 -12.72 10.04
CA ALA A 166 2.37 -13.69 10.99
C ALA A 166 2.64 -15.14 10.54
N SER A 167 2.55 -16.08 11.48
CA SER A 167 2.58 -17.52 11.22
C SER A 167 1.28 -18.19 11.67
N THR A 168 0.88 -19.24 10.95
CA THR A 168 -0.23 -20.13 11.34
C THR A 168 0.15 -21.05 12.49
N GLU A 169 1.44 -21.32 12.67
CA GLU A 169 1.95 -22.26 13.66
C GLU A 169 2.72 -21.53 14.77
N PRO A 170 2.71 -22.07 16.01
CA PRO A 170 3.53 -21.56 17.07
C PRO A 170 5.01 -21.76 16.74
N LEU A 171 5.76 -20.66 16.69
CA LEU A 171 7.19 -20.68 16.45
C LEU A 171 7.94 -20.15 17.67
N LYS A 172 9.20 -20.58 17.84
CA LYS A 172 10.08 -20.05 18.91
C LYS A 172 10.12 -18.52 18.81
N GLN A 173 10.04 -17.85 19.95
CA GLN A 173 9.98 -16.37 20.04
C GLN A 173 8.81 -15.75 19.26
N HIS A 174 7.65 -16.40 19.23
CA HIS A 174 6.40 -15.79 18.76
C HIS A 174 5.38 -15.74 19.91
N LEU A 175 4.48 -14.77 19.86
CA LEU A 175 3.32 -14.63 20.75
C LEU A 175 2.04 -14.90 19.98
N SER A 176 1.08 -15.52 20.65
CA SER A 176 -0.28 -15.66 20.11
C SER A 176 -0.93 -14.30 20.05
N ILE A 177 -1.54 -13.98 18.91
CA ILE A 177 -2.30 -12.77 18.71
C ILE A 177 -3.68 -13.10 18.17
N PRO A 178 -4.72 -12.34 18.58
CA PRO A 178 -6.04 -12.50 17.98
C PRO A 178 -5.98 -12.20 16.49
N THR A 179 -6.79 -12.91 15.72
CA THR A 179 -6.96 -12.72 14.28
C THR A 179 -8.43 -12.53 13.95
N THR A 180 -8.72 -11.65 13.00
CA THR A 180 -10.08 -11.41 12.49
C THR A 180 -10.05 -11.29 10.97
N SER A 181 -11.22 -11.44 10.34
CA SER A 181 -11.41 -11.06 8.94
C SER A 181 -11.93 -9.62 8.83
N ILE A 182 -11.83 -9.02 7.63
CA ILE A 182 -12.44 -7.71 7.34
C ILE A 182 -13.95 -7.78 7.55
N ASP A 183 -14.63 -8.83 7.06
CA ASP A 183 -16.08 -8.98 7.19
C ASP A 183 -16.51 -9.10 8.67
N ALA A 184 -15.80 -9.91 9.47
CA ALA A 184 -16.10 -10.08 10.89
C ALA A 184 -15.83 -8.79 11.68
N TYR A 185 -14.76 -8.07 11.34
CA TYR A 185 -14.46 -6.77 11.92
C TYR A 185 -15.54 -5.74 11.56
N ALA A 186 -15.87 -5.60 10.29
CA ALA A 186 -16.85 -4.64 9.80
C ALA A 186 -18.22 -4.87 10.43
N SER A 187 -18.66 -6.13 10.51
CA SER A 187 -19.90 -6.52 11.19
C SER A 187 -19.88 -6.08 12.67
N ARG A 188 -18.82 -6.42 13.41
CA ARG A 188 -18.69 -6.07 14.84
C ARG A 188 -18.62 -4.56 15.08
N ALA A 189 -17.91 -3.84 14.22
CA ALA A 189 -17.71 -2.41 14.32
C ALA A 189 -18.88 -1.59 13.74
N GLY A 190 -19.92 -2.25 13.21
CA GLY A 190 -21.06 -1.59 12.58
C GLY A 190 -20.71 -0.86 11.28
N LEU A 191 -19.62 -1.24 10.61
CA LEU A 191 -19.16 -0.63 9.38
C LEU A 191 -19.93 -1.20 8.19
N GLN A 192 -20.80 -0.38 7.62
CA GLN A 192 -21.55 -0.72 6.41
C GLN A 192 -20.73 -0.57 5.13
N GLN A 193 -19.66 0.21 5.19
CA GLN A 193 -18.79 0.54 4.08
C GLN A 193 -17.38 0.92 4.58
N LEU A 194 -16.38 0.64 3.75
CA LEU A 194 -15.02 1.14 3.85
C LEU A 194 -14.70 1.89 2.56
N ASP A 195 -14.37 3.17 2.65
CA ASP A 195 -14.12 3.97 1.45
C ASP A 195 -12.74 3.65 0.86
N TRP A 196 -11.78 3.33 1.72
CA TRP A 196 -10.45 2.95 1.32
C TRP A 196 -9.88 1.87 2.24
N VAL A 197 -9.45 0.77 1.64
CA VAL A 197 -8.70 -0.31 2.28
C VAL A 197 -7.30 -0.38 1.66
N THR A 198 -6.27 -0.32 2.50
CA THR A 198 -4.88 -0.51 2.07
C THR A 198 -4.23 -1.65 2.86
N LEU A 199 -3.55 -2.53 2.14
CA LEU A 199 -2.96 -3.76 2.68
C LEU A 199 -1.46 -3.77 2.39
N ASP A 200 -0.69 -3.93 3.46
CA ASP A 200 0.77 -4.13 3.46
C ASP A 200 1.11 -5.12 4.58
N ALA A 201 0.49 -6.29 4.53
CA ALA A 201 0.50 -7.26 5.63
C ALA A 201 1.58 -8.33 5.45
N GLU A 202 2.67 -7.96 4.78
CA GLU A 202 3.82 -8.82 4.50
C GLU A 202 3.36 -10.17 3.95
N GLY A 203 2.42 -10.10 2.99
CA GLY A 203 1.93 -11.22 2.17
C GLY A 203 0.71 -11.97 2.65
N TRP A 204 0.14 -11.56 3.77
CA TRP A 204 -1.19 -12.02 4.17
C TRP A 204 -2.32 -11.35 3.37
N ASP A 205 -1.99 -10.37 2.53
CA ASP A 205 -2.88 -9.55 1.69
C ASP A 205 -3.96 -10.40 1.00
N GLY A 206 -3.60 -11.53 0.37
CA GLY A 206 -4.55 -12.42 -0.28
C GLY A 206 -5.58 -13.05 0.65
N LEU A 207 -5.13 -13.50 1.82
CA LEU A 207 -6.01 -14.07 2.83
C LEU A 207 -6.90 -12.97 3.42
N ILE A 208 -6.35 -11.77 3.65
CA ILE A 208 -7.10 -10.61 4.13
C ILE A 208 -8.21 -10.23 3.13
N ILE A 209 -7.89 -10.18 1.83
CA ILE A 209 -8.87 -9.91 0.78
C ILE A 209 -9.97 -10.97 0.76
N ARG A 210 -9.62 -12.26 0.87
CA ARG A 210 -10.60 -13.35 1.01
C ARG A 210 -11.47 -13.20 2.28
N GLY A 211 -10.91 -12.63 3.35
CA GLY A 211 -11.63 -12.30 4.58
C GLY A 211 -12.57 -11.10 4.49
N GLY A 212 -12.51 -10.33 3.40
CA GLY A 212 -13.45 -9.25 3.06
C GLY A 212 -14.40 -9.63 1.94
N ALA A 213 -14.60 -10.92 1.66
CA ALA A 213 -15.34 -11.38 0.50
C ALA A 213 -16.79 -10.92 0.48
N HIS A 214 -17.47 -10.83 1.63
CA HIS A 214 -18.82 -10.30 1.70
C HIS A 214 -18.83 -8.80 1.40
N MET A 215 -17.96 -8.02 2.02
CA MET A 215 -17.82 -6.58 1.75
C MET A 215 -17.50 -6.31 0.27
N LEU A 216 -16.60 -7.09 -0.34
CA LEU A 216 -16.22 -6.96 -1.76
C LEU A 216 -17.35 -7.37 -2.71
N ARG A 217 -18.00 -8.52 -2.49
CA ARG A 217 -19.14 -8.95 -3.33
C ARG A 217 -20.28 -7.94 -3.33
N ASN A 218 -20.51 -7.29 -2.20
CA ASN A 218 -21.53 -6.26 -2.04
C ASN A 218 -21.03 -4.85 -2.37
N ARG A 219 -19.80 -4.71 -2.92
CA ARG A 219 -19.20 -3.43 -3.31
C ARG A 219 -19.22 -2.39 -2.19
N ARG A 220 -18.96 -2.86 -0.96
CA ARG A 220 -18.85 -2.05 0.27
C ARG A 220 -17.42 -1.62 0.56
N ILE A 221 -16.47 -1.96 -0.30
CA ILE A 221 -15.10 -1.42 -0.28
C ILE A 221 -14.91 -0.55 -1.51
N GLY A 222 -14.78 0.76 -1.36
CA GLY A 222 -14.67 1.70 -2.49
C GLY A 222 -13.36 1.51 -3.27
N ILE A 223 -12.24 1.61 -2.55
CA ILE A 223 -10.89 1.40 -3.03
C ILE A 223 -10.23 0.27 -2.27
N LEU A 224 -9.60 -0.66 -2.99
CA LEU A 224 -8.75 -1.70 -2.43
C LEU A 224 -7.32 -1.54 -3.01
N GLU A 225 -6.37 -1.19 -2.16
CA GLU A 225 -4.94 -1.13 -2.46
C GLU A 225 -4.23 -2.28 -1.72
N PHE A 226 -3.35 -3.01 -2.38
CA PHE A 226 -2.63 -4.13 -1.75
C PHE A 226 -1.27 -4.41 -2.39
N GLU A 227 -0.37 -4.94 -1.57
CA GLU A 227 0.91 -5.47 -2.03
C GLU A 227 0.79 -6.94 -2.44
N TYR A 228 1.61 -7.36 -3.41
CA TYR A 228 1.85 -8.76 -3.68
C TYR A 228 3.34 -9.03 -3.85
N SER A 229 3.81 -10.14 -3.29
CA SER A 229 5.20 -10.58 -3.46
C SER A 229 5.37 -12.09 -3.42
N ALA A 230 6.44 -12.55 -4.07
CA ALA A 230 6.84 -13.95 -4.07
C ALA A 230 7.39 -14.44 -2.72
N LYS A 231 7.69 -13.54 -1.78
CA LYS A 231 8.22 -13.90 -0.45
C LYS A 231 7.12 -14.15 0.58
N SER A 232 5.89 -13.76 0.28
CA SER A 232 4.97 -13.37 1.33
C SER A 232 3.58 -14.02 1.21
N TRP A 233 3.20 -14.53 0.03
CA TRP A 233 1.91 -15.20 -0.17
C TRP A 233 2.00 -16.70 0.14
N VAL A 234 1.89 -16.99 1.43
CA VAL A 234 1.68 -18.31 2.08
C VAL A 234 2.84 -19.31 1.96
N SER A 235 3.46 -19.54 3.13
CA SER A 235 4.43 -20.58 3.50
C SER A 235 5.90 -20.31 3.14
N ARG A 236 6.76 -20.64 4.10
CA ARG A 236 8.23 -20.50 4.07
C ARG A 236 8.93 -21.48 3.11
N GLU A 237 8.16 -22.21 2.32
CA GLU A 237 8.68 -22.98 1.20
C GLU A 237 8.81 -22.03 0.00
N PRO A 238 9.85 -22.14 -0.84
CA PRO A 238 9.87 -21.44 -2.12
C PRO A 238 8.72 -21.98 -2.97
N VAL A 239 7.53 -21.40 -2.80
CA VAL A 239 6.44 -21.52 -3.74
C VAL A 239 7.01 -21.02 -5.06
N ARG A 240 7.24 -21.95 -6.00
CA ARG A 240 7.74 -21.62 -7.35
C ARG A 240 6.92 -20.43 -7.82
N ALA A 241 7.55 -19.37 -8.30
CA ALA A 241 6.89 -18.12 -8.70
C ALA A 241 5.57 -18.34 -9.46
N GLN A 242 5.47 -19.43 -10.22
CA GLN A 242 4.24 -19.94 -10.85
C GLN A 242 3.00 -20.03 -9.95
N ALA A 243 3.10 -20.52 -8.72
CA ALA A 243 1.95 -20.67 -7.83
C ALA A 243 1.52 -19.31 -7.23
N MET A 244 2.45 -18.41 -6.91
CA MET A 244 2.10 -17.02 -6.59
C MET A 244 1.38 -16.35 -7.77
N ILE A 245 1.90 -16.51 -8.98
CA ILE A 245 1.28 -15.96 -10.20
C ILE A 245 -0.14 -16.52 -10.37
N ALA A 246 -0.33 -17.82 -10.16
CA ALA A 246 -1.65 -18.43 -10.22
C ALA A 246 -2.60 -17.85 -9.17
N MET A 247 -2.14 -17.66 -7.93
CA MET A 247 -2.95 -17.07 -6.85
C MET A 247 -3.33 -15.62 -7.13
N VAL A 248 -2.37 -14.80 -7.58
CA VAL A 248 -2.62 -13.40 -7.94
C VAL A 248 -3.60 -13.33 -9.12
N ARG A 249 -3.47 -14.23 -10.11
CA ARG A 249 -4.41 -14.33 -11.23
C ARG A 249 -5.82 -14.73 -10.78
N GLU A 250 -5.93 -15.75 -9.93
CA GLU A 250 -7.20 -16.20 -9.37
C GLU A 250 -7.87 -15.07 -8.60
N LEU A 251 -7.11 -14.37 -7.75
CA LEU A 251 -7.59 -13.23 -7.00
C LEU A 251 -8.10 -12.10 -7.89
N LEU A 252 -7.33 -11.71 -8.91
CA LEU A 252 -7.70 -10.63 -9.82
C LEU A 252 -8.89 -11.03 -10.72
N SER A 253 -9.00 -12.31 -11.10
CA SER A 253 -10.17 -12.85 -11.79
C SER A 253 -11.40 -12.71 -10.91
N TRP A 254 -11.32 -13.18 -9.66
CA TRP A 254 -12.41 -13.09 -8.70
C TRP A 254 -12.81 -11.63 -8.41
N LEU A 255 -11.84 -10.72 -8.23
CA LEU A 255 -12.13 -9.29 -8.07
C LEU A 255 -12.87 -8.72 -9.29
N THR A 256 -12.50 -9.15 -10.50
CA THR A 256 -13.21 -8.78 -11.73
C THR A 256 -14.63 -9.33 -11.74
N GLU A 257 -14.84 -10.60 -11.35
CA GLU A 257 -16.15 -11.25 -11.26
C GLU A 257 -17.10 -10.53 -10.30
N VAL A 258 -16.58 -10.02 -9.17
CA VAL A 258 -17.38 -9.25 -8.20
C VAL A 258 -17.50 -7.75 -8.56
N GLY A 259 -16.95 -7.34 -9.71
CA GLY A 259 -17.19 -6.04 -10.33
C GLY A 259 -16.12 -4.97 -10.05
N TYR A 260 -14.91 -5.36 -9.66
CA TYR A 260 -13.79 -4.43 -9.50
C TYR A 260 -12.93 -4.41 -10.77
N THR A 261 -12.43 -3.21 -11.11
CA THR A 261 -11.39 -3.02 -12.12
C THR A 261 -10.08 -2.72 -11.41
N CYS A 262 -9.04 -3.49 -11.74
CA CYS A 262 -7.74 -3.42 -11.09
C CYS A 262 -6.64 -2.89 -12.02
N PHE A 263 -5.70 -2.17 -11.41
CA PHE A 263 -4.54 -1.57 -12.06
C PHE A 263 -3.29 -1.88 -11.26
N TRP A 264 -2.22 -2.25 -11.95
CA TRP A 264 -0.88 -2.26 -11.35
C TRP A 264 -0.40 -0.83 -11.15
N GLN A 265 0.30 -0.59 -10.05
CA GLN A 265 0.88 0.70 -9.75
C GLN A 265 2.36 0.61 -9.40
N SER A 266 3.11 1.65 -9.78
CA SER A 266 4.49 1.86 -9.38
C SER A 266 4.74 3.35 -9.14
N GLY A 267 5.33 3.69 -7.99
CA GLY A 267 5.88 5.02 -7.71
C GLY A 267 7.22 5.28 -8.41
N ARG A 268 7.90 4.25 -8.90
CA ARG A 268 9.14 4.44 -9.69
C ARG A 268 8.82 4.53 -11.18
N ARG A 269 9.36 5.55 -11.87
CA ARG A 269 9.49 5.48 -13.33
C ARG A 269 10.29 4.23 -13.68
N PRO A 270 9.90 3.44 -14.71
CA PRO A 270 10.81 2.46 -15.29
C PRO A 270 12.12 3.19 -15.62
N LYS A 271 13.29 2.61 -15.26
CA LYS A 271 14.55 3.13 -15.80
C LYS A 271 14.40 3.10 -17.32
N ALA A 272 14.41 4.28 -17.96
CA ALA A 272 14.61 4.33 -19.40
C ALA A 272 15.88 3.50 -19.71
N PRO A 273 15.92 2.74 -20.83
CA PRO A 273 17.17 2.15 -21.27
C PRO A 273 18.20 3.28 -21.34
N SER A 274 19.30 3.13 -20.59
CA SER A 274 20.24 4.22 -20.36
C SER A 274 20.74 4.76 -21.70
N PRO A 275 20.53 6.04 -22.02
CA PRO A 275 21.33 6.69 -23.04
C PRO A 275 22.78 6.72 -22.55
N ALA A 276 23.73 6.52 -23.45
CA ALA A 276 25.15 6.65 -23.14
C ALA A 276 25.41 8.02 -22.47
N ALA A 277 26.19 7.99 -21.39
CA ALA A 277 26.42 9.12 -20.51
C ALA A 277 26.89 10.37 -21.29
N THR A 278 26.18 11.48 -21.12
CA THR A 278 26.70 12.82 -21.41
C THR A 278 26.65 13.64 -20.13
N THR A 279 27.81 14.19 -19.78
CA THR A 279 28.14 14.91 -18.56
C THR A 279 27.36 16.21 -18.42
N SER A 280 26.86 16.53 -17.21
CA SER A 280 26.38 17.87 -16.88
C SER A 280 26.89 18.37 -15.52
N THR A 281 26.97 19.69 -15.44
CA THR A 281 27.65 20.59 -14.50
C THR A 281 26.93 20.75 -13.13
N PRO A 282 27.61 21.26 -12.08
CA PRO A 282 27.10 21.23 -10.71
C PRO A 282 26.21 22.45 -10.34
N SER A 283 25.21 22.20 -9.49
CA SER A 283 24.30 23.18 -8.88
C SER A 283 24.65 23.42 -7.40
N THR A 284 24.39 24.64 -6.93
CA THR A 284 24.70 25.23 -5.63
C THR A 284 23.99 24.57 -4.44
N THR A 285 24.67 24.48 -3.28
CA THR A 285 24.19 23.81 -2.05
C THR A 285 24.09 24.78 -0.86
N LEU A 286 23.03 24.65 -0.07
CA LEU A 286 22.88 25.24 1.27
C LEU A 286 22.95 24.11 2.33
N ARG A 287 23.73 24.31 3.39
CA ARG A 287 23.99 23.31 4.46
C ARG A 287 23.06 23.51 5.66
N HIS A 288 22.51 22.42 6.20
CA HIS A 288 21.77 22.40 7.46
C HIS A 288 22.57 21.60 8.52
N PRO A 289 22.60 21.98 9.82
CA PRO A 289 23.68 21.53 10.72
C PRO A 289 23.63 20.10 11.26
N ASN A 290 22.62 19.28 10.95
CA ASN A 290 22.45 17.94 11.57
C ASN A 290 22.32 16.78 10.58
N LEU A 291 22.67 16.99 9.31
CA LEU A 291 22.77 15.94 8.32
C LEU A 291 24.13 16.13 7.64
N GLY A 292 25.10 15.26 7.95
CA GLY A 292 26.46 15.27 7.38
C GLY A 292 26.53 15.01 5.87
N ARG A 293 25.43 15.21 5.13
CA ARG A 293 25.38 15.24 3.67
C ARG A 293 24.41 16.34 3.23
N ALA A 294 24.87 17.20 2.32
CA ALA A 294 24.01 18.13 1.60
C ALA A 294 22.93 17.33 0.85
N ILE A 295 21.66 17.69 1.04
CA ILE A 295 20.53 17.04 0.37
C ILE A 295 20.03 17.99 -0.71
N PRO A 296 20.08 17.62 -2.00
CA PRO A 296 19.38 18.37 -3.02
C PRO A 296 17.87 18.31 -2.76
N MET A 297 17.27 19.47 -2.54
CA MET A 297 15.82 19.69 -2.35
C MET A 297 15.03 19.58 -3.66
N ALA A 298 15.43 18.71 -4.57
CA ALA A 298 14.59 18.36 -5.71
C ALA A 298 13.58 17.31 -5.25
N VAL A 299 12.42 17.78 -4.79
CA VAL A 299 11.21 16.97 -4.61
C VAL A 299 10.76 16.55 -6.01
N ALA A 300 11.37 15.50 -6.55
CA ALA A 300 10.84 14.83 -7.73
C ALA A 300 9.56 14.11 -7.27
N GLN A 301 8.40 14.74 -7.49
CA GLN A 301 7.13 14.01 -7.41
C GLN A 301 7.25 12.82 -8.35
N GLN A 302 7.20 11.63 -7.77
CA GLN A 302 7.23 10.36 -8.47
C GLN A 302 6.03 10.31 -9.43
N GLU A 303 6.28 10.57 -10.72
CA GLU A 303 5.32 10.29 -11.79
C GLU A 303 5.14 8.78 -11.89
N GLY A 304 4.27 8.26 -11.03
CA GLY A 304 3.95 6.85 -11.03
C GLY A 304 3.10 6.49 -12.23
N ARG A 305 3.25 5.23 -12.67
CA ARG A 305 2.52 4.69 -13.82
C ARG A 305 1.45 3.72 -13.33
N LEU A 306 0.27 3.81 -13.92
CA LEU A 306 -0.76 2.79 -13.80
C LEU A 306 -0.78 1.94 -15.06
N VAL A 307 -1.05 0.65 -14.92
CA VAL A 307 -1.27 -0.25 -16.04
C VAL A 307 -2.48 -1.11 -15.75
N HIS A 308 -3.39 -1.23 -16.71
CA HIS A 308 -4.56 -2.08 -16.54
C HIS A 308 -4.12 -3.54 -16.37
N VAL A 309 -4.68 -4.25 -15.38
CA VAL A 309 -4.26 -5.62 -15.07
C VAL A 309 -4.42 -6.55 -16.29
N ARG A 310 -5.52 -6.40 -17.05
CA ARG A 310 -5.77 -7.18 -18.28
C ARG A 310 -4.63 -7.10 -19.31
N ASP A 311 -4.01 -5.93 -19.48
CA ASP A 311 -2.95 -5.73 -20.47
C ASP A 311 -1.69 -6.52 -20.09
N VAL A 312 -1.44 -6.65 -18.79
CA VAL A 312 -0.33 -7.45 -18.25
C VAL A 312 -0.68 -8.94 -18.19
N LEU A 313 -1.95 -9.31 -17.99
CA LEU A 313 -2.38 -10.72 -18.02
C LEU A 313 -2.44 -11.31 -19.43
N ALA A 314 -2.69 -10.48 -20.46
CA ALA A 314 -2.61 -10.88 -21.86
C ALA A 314 -1.18 -11.27 -22.29
N CYS A 315 -0.18 -10.76 -21.57
CA CYS A 315 1.17 -11.25 -21.65
C CYS A 315 1.28 -12.62 -21.02
N ASN A 316 1.52 -13.66 -21.81
CA ASN A 316 1.84 -15.00 -21.29
C ASN A 316 2.93 -14.86 -20.21
N TRP A 317 2.56 -15.01 -18.93
CA TRP A 317 3.34 -14.57 -17.73
C TRP A 317 4.63 -15.38 -17.50
N THR A 318 5.10 -16.13 -18.49
CA THR A 318 6.37 -16.85 -18.49
C THR A 318 7.59 -15.95 -18.26
N PHE A 319 7.49 -14.63 -18.38
CA PHE A 319 8.56 -13.71 -18.00
C PHE A 319 8.65 -13.48 -16.48
N ALA A 320 7.52 -13.49 -15.78
CA ALA A 320 7.49 -13.32 -14.32
C ALA A 320 8.11 -14.51 -13.57
N THR A 321 8.12 -15.70 -14.17
CA THR A 321 8.75 -16.90 -13.59
C THR A 321 10.27 -16.76 -13.44
N ARG A 322 10.93 -15.93 -14.26
CA ARG A 322 12.37 -15.63 -14.16
C ARG A 322 12.70 -14.59 -13.07
N HIS A 323 11.69 -13.95 -12.49
CA HIS A 323 11.84 -12.92 -11.47
C HIS A 323 11.14 -13.31 -10.16
N ALA A 324 11.41 -14.53 -9.69
CA ALA A 324 11.05 -14.98 -8.34
C ALA A 324 11.68 -14.01 -7.31
N GLY A 325 10.86 -13.13 -6.74
CA GLY A 325 11.28 -11.98 -5.93
C GLY A 325 10.64 -10.65 -6.36
N ALA A 326 9.77 -10.66 -7.38
CA ALA A 326 8.97 -9.50 -7.75
C ALA A 326 8.06 -9.06 -6.59
N PHE A 327 8.08 -7.75 -6.33
CA PHE A 327 7.19 -7.03 -5.42
C PHE A 327 6.42 -6.03 -6.28
N GLY A 328 5.10 -6.01 -6.13
CA GLY A 328 4.25 -5.07 -6.83
C GLY A 328 3.09 -4.62 -5.98
N ASN A 329 2.47 -3.53 -6.42
CA ASN A 329 1.28 -2.98 -5.80
C ASN A 329 0.14 -2.93 -6.82
N ALA A 330 -1.07 -3.20 -6.35
CA ALA A 330 -2.28 -3.07 -7.14
C ALA A 330 -3.26 -2.13 -6.47
N VAL A 331 -4.10 -1.49 -7.28
CA VAL A 331 -5.27 -0.73 -6.84
C VAL A 331 -6.48 -1.21 -7.62
N CYS A 332 -7.58 -1.47 -6.92
CA CYS A 332 -8.85 -1.90 -7.49
C CYS A 332 -9.98 -0.99 -7.02
N ALA A 333 -10.91 -0.70 -7.92
CA ALA A 333 -12.11 0.10 -7.64
C ALA A 333 -13.32 -0.41 -8.44
N HIS A 334 -14.53 -0.17 -7.95
CA HIS A 334 -15.76 -0.57 -8.63
C HIS A 334 -16.63 0.61 -9.11
N ALA A 335 -16.48 1.80 -8.51
CA ALA A 335 -17.32 2.95 -8.85
C ALA A 335 -16.95 3.51 -10.24
N PRO A 336 -17.92 3.67 -11.18
CA PRO A 336 -17.60 4.05 -12.55
C PRO A 336 -16.77 5.34 -12.70
N PRO A 337 -17.04 6.44 -11.97
CA PRO A 337 -16.23 7.66 -12.08
C PRO A 337 -14.77 7.43 -11.67
N ILE A 338 -14.56 6.64 -10.62
CA ILE A 338 -13.22 6.31 -10.10
C ILE A 338 -12.49 5.41 -11.11
N VAL A 339 -13.16 4.37 -11.62
CA VAL A 339 -12.60 3.48 -12.64
C VAL A 339 -12.19 4.28 -13.88
N ALA A 340 -13.04 5.19 -14.36
CA ALA A 340 -12.74 6.03 -15.50
C ALA A 340 -11.50 6.92 -15.27
N ALA A 341 -11.34 7.50 -14.07
CA ALA A 341 -10.16 8.28 -13.71
C ALA A 341 -8.87 7.41 -13.72
N LEU A 342 -8.93 6.20 -13.15
CA LEU A 342 -7.79 5.27 -13.16
C LEU A 342 -7.45 4.80 -14.58
N GLN A 343 -8.44 4.54 -15.44
CA GLN A 343 -8.24 4.20 -16.84
C GLN A 343 -7.58 5.34 -17.62
N ALA A 344 -8.04 6.58 -17.42
CA ALA A 344 -7.46 7.75 -18.06
C ALA A 344 -5.99 7.97 -17.67
N LEU A 345 -5.62 7.59 -16.44
CA LEU A 345 -4.22 7.61 -16.00
C LEU A 345 -3.40 6.46 -16.59
N ALA A 346 -3.96 5.26 -16.71
CA ALA A 346 -3.28 4.12 -17.29
C ALA A 346 -3.03 4.25 -18.80
N ALA A 347 -3.82 5.09 -19.49
CA ALA A 347 -3.68 5.37 -20.91
C ALA A 347 -2.57 6.39 -21.25
N ARG A 348 -1.92 7.02 -20.27
CA ARG A 348 -0.84 8.00 -20.44
C ARG A 348 0.55 7.34 -20.45
#